data_AF-A0AA88SMY3-F1
#
_entry.id   AF-A0AA88SMY3-F1
#
_cell.length_a   1.000
_cell.length_b   1.000
_cell.length_c   1.000
_cell.angle_alpha   90.00
_cell.angle_beta   90.00
_cell.angle_gamma   90.00
#
_symmetry.space_group_name_H-M   'P 1'
#
loop_
_entity.id
_entity.type
_entity.pdbx_description
1 polymer ?
#
loop_
_entity_poly.entity_id
_entity_poly.type
_entity_poly.pdbx_seq_one_letter_code
_entity_poly.pdbx_strand_id
1 'polypeptide(L)'
;MDWNLCKDPSVAQDGSVLPQWFCSNCQAQYETESIEMALVEALQKKLMSYTLQDLVCTKCKGVKEANMPLYCGCAGDFDLTFTTKSFSEQITVFRNIASHYNMSFLEETIDWLLVMSPQMSESAQ
;
A
#
# COMPACT_ATOMS: atom_id res chain seq x y z
N MET A 1 2.77 -3.01 -15.36
CA MET A 1 3.56 -1.81 -15.72
C MET A 1 4.19 -1.31 -14.44
N ASP A 2 5.52 -1.17 -14.42
CA ASP A 2 6.27 -0.69 -13.27
C ASP A 2 6.50 0.83 -13.42
N TRP A 3 5.60 1.64 -12.85
CA TRP A 3 5.79 3.08 -12.80
C TRP A 3 6.42 3.44 -11.45
N ASN A 4 7.68 3.87 -11.50
CA ASN A 4 8.36 4.47 -10.36
C ASN A 4 7.70 5.83 -10.05
N LEU A 5 6.73 5.83 -9.12
CA LEU A 5 5.97 7.01 -8.69
C LEU A 5 6.84 8.14 -8.12
N CYS A 6 8.07 7.82 -7.69
CA CYS A 6 9.00 8.78 -7.07
C CYS A 6 10.02 9.41 -8.05
N LYS A 7 9.84 9.32 -9.37
CA LYS A 7 10.77 9.96 -10.32
C LYS A 7 10.28 11.31 -10.83
N ASP A 8 10.81 12.35 -10.17
CA ASP A 8 10.95 13.77 -10.53
C ASP A 8 9.77 14.47 -11.24
N PRO A 9 8.86 15.11 -10.49
CA PRO A 9 8.22 16.32 -10.98
C PRO A 9 9.27 17.43 -10.95
N SER A 10 9.48 18.12 -12.07
CA SER A 10 10.27 19.34 -12.12
C SER A 10 9.80 20.31 -11.03
N VAL A 11 10.58 20.41 -9.96
CA VAL A 11 10.31 21.27 -8.80
C VAL A 11 10.34 22.72 -9.27
N ALA A 12 9.17 23.33 -9.45
CA ALA A 12 9.09 24.79 -9.44
C ALA A 12 9.45 25.23 -8.02
N GLN A 13 10.52 26.02 -7.87
CA GLN A 13 11.05 26.49 -6.58
C GLN A 13 10.13 27.49 -5.84
N ASP A 14 8.89 27.61 -6.28
CA ASP A 14 7.88 28.46 -5.67
C ASP A 14 6.70 27.55 -5.35
N GLY A 15 6.38 27.37 -4.06
CA GLY A 15 5.33 26.47 -3.56
C GLY A 15 3.90 26.85 -3.97
N SER A 16 3.75 27.59 -5.08
CA SER A 16 2.52 28.10 -5.65
C SER A 16 1.91 27.17 -6.70
N VAL A 17 2.64 26.16 -7.21
CA VAL A 17 2.16 25.23 -8.25
C VAL A 17 2.26 23.77 -7.77
N LEU A 18 1.12 23.06 -7.81
CA LEU A 18 1.06 21.63 -7.50
C LEU A 18 1.93 20.81 -8.48
N PRO A 19 2.62 19.76 -8.00
CA PRO A 19 3.44 18.91 -8.85
C PRO A 19 2.58 18.19 -9.90
N GLN A 20 3.10 18.08 -11.13
CA GLN A 20 2.40 17.49 -12.28
C GLN A 20 3.02 16.16 -12.71
N TRP A 21 2.20 15.30 -13.32
CA TRP A 21 2.60 13.99 -13.83
C TRP A 21 2.87 14.04 -15.32
N PHE A 22 4.04 13.59 -15.76
CA PHE A 22 4.42 13.57 -17.17
C PHE A 22 4.84 12.17 -17.63
N CYS A 23 4.47 11.84 -18.87
CA CYS A 23 4.96 10.64 -19.52
C CYS A 23 6.45 10.77 -19.84
N SER A 24 7.27 9.84 -19.36
CA SER A 24 8.72 9.87 -19.60
C SER A 24 9.11 9.76 -21.08
N ASN A 25 8.23 9.22 -21.94
CA ASN A 25 8.53 9.03 -23.37
C ASN A 25 8.08 10.21 -24.25
N CYS A 26 6.83 10.68 -24.10
CA CYS A 26 6.29 11.74 -24.95
C CYS A 26 6.12 13.10 -24.26
N GLN A 27 6.42 13.19 -22.95
CA GLN A 27 6.24 14.39 -22.13
C GLN A 27 4.80 14.91 -22.05
N ALA A 28 3.81 14.10 -22.45
CA ALA A 28 2.41 14.42 -22.27
C ALA A 28 2.05 14.42 -20.78
N GLN A 29 1.28 15.41 -20.35
CA GLN A 29 0.77 15.50 -18.99
C GLN A 29 -0.33 14.46 -18.77
N TYR A 30 -0.27 13.73 -17.65
CA TYR A 30 -1.37 12.89 -17.19
C TYR A 30 -2.35 13.70 -16.35
N GLU A 31 -3.62 13.31 -16.43
CA GLU A 31 -4.67 13.82 -15.56
C GLU A 31 -4.48 13.26 -14.15
N THR A 32 -4.38 14.15 -13.15
CA THR A 32 -4.16 13.76 -11.76
C THR A 32 -5.26 12.86 -11.21
N GLU A 33 -6.53 13.11 -11.57
CA GLU A 33 -7.68 12.27 -11.14
C GLU A 33 -7.55 10.82 -11.65
N SER A 34 -7.11 10.64 -12.89
CA SER A 34 -6.86 9.32 -13.46
C SER A 34 -5.73 8.58 -12.73
N ILE A 35 -4.66 9.28 -12.32
CA ILE A 35 -3.57 8.71 -11.51
C ILE A 35 -4.05 8.38 -10.10
N GLU A 36 -4.83 9.27 -9.48
CA GLU A 36 -5.41 9.07 -8.15
C GLU A 36 -6.27 7.81 -8.11
N MET A 37 -7.15 7.61 -9.09
CA MET A 37 -7.99 6.42 -9.17
C MET A 37 -7.16 5.14 -9.32
N ALA A 38 -6.11 5.18 -10.15
CA ALA A 38 -5.20 4.06 -10.31
C ALA A 38 -4.46 3.71 -9.00
N LEU A 39 -4.10 4.72 -8.20
CA LEU A 39 -3.49 4.53 -6.88
C LEU A 39 -4.49 3.95 -5.87
N VAL A 40 -5.76 4.39 -5.88
CA VAL A 40 -6.81 3.80 -5.05
C VAL A 40 -7.01 2.33 -5.38
N GLU A 41 -7.09 1.97 -6.66
CA GLU A 41 -7.19 0.57 -7.08
C GLU A 41 -5.96 -0.25 -6.64
N ALA A 42 -4.76 0.33 -6.74
CA ALA A 42 -3.53 -0.32 -6.31
C ALA A 42 -3.52 -0.57 -4.80
N LEU A 43 -3.95 0.40 -4.00
CA LEU A 43 -4.11 0.27 -2.55
C LEU A 43 -5.11 -0.85 -2.19
N GLN A 44 -6.28 -0.88 -2.86
CA GLN A 44 -7.28 -1.92 -2.64
C GLN A 44 -6.77 -3.31 -3.01
N LYS A 45 -6.08 -3.45 -4.15
CA LYS A 45 -5.43 -4.71 -4.56
C LYS A 45 -4.42 -5.16 -3.52
N LYS A 46 -3.62 -4.24 -2.97
CA LYS A 46 -2.66 -4.53 -1.89
C LYS A 46 -3.35 -4.98 -0.61
N LEU A 47 -4.43 -4.32 -0.20
CA LEU A 47 -5.23 -4.73 0.96
C LEU A 47 -5.80 -6.15 0.76
N MET A 48 -6.32 -6.44 -0.43
CA MET A 48 -6.81 -7.77 -0.78
C MET A 48 -5.70 -8.81 -0.64
N SER A 49 -4.52 -8.55 -1.18
CA SER A 49 -3.36 -9.45 -1.03
C SER A 49 -2.95 -9.65 0.43
N TYR A 50 -2.96 -8.61 1.26
CA TYR A 50 -2.65 -8.73 2.69
C TYR A 50 -3.72 -9.54 3.44
N THR A 51 -4.99 -9.40 3.06
CA THR A 51 -6.11 -10.11 3.71
C THR A 51 -6.14 -11.59 3.34
N LEU A 52 -5.85 -11.89 2.07
CA LEU A 52 -5.90 -13.24 1.50
C LEU A 52 -4.53 -13.96 1.53
N GLN A 53 -3.55 -13.41 2.22
CA GLN A 53 -2.23 -14.02 2.32
C GLN A 53 -2.29 -15.39 2.98
N ASP A 54 -1.36 -16.25 2.59
CA ASP A 54 -1.13 -17.50 3.28
C ASP A 54 -0.58 -17.26 4.69
N LEU A 55 -0.78 -18.23 5.57
CA LEU A 55 -0.09 -18.29 6.84
C LEU A 55 0.98 -19.38 6.79
N VAL A 56 2.14 -19.12 7.40
CA VAL A 56 3.28 -20.03 7.36
C VAL A 56 3.65 -20.49 8.76
N CYS A 57 3.92 -21.78 8.91
CA CYS A 57 4.36 -22.34 10.19
C CYS A 57 5.74 -21.81 10.56
N THR A 58 5.86 -21.28 11.77
CA THR A 58 7.12 -20.72 12.30
C THR A 58 8.24 -21.76 12.41
N LYS A 59 7.89 -23.04 12.67
CA LYS A 59 8.82 -24.17 12.85
C LYS A 59 9.22 -24.84 11.53
N CYS A 60 8.27 -25.45 10.83
CA CYS A 60 8.56 -26.27 9.64
C CYS A 60 8.51 -25.50 8.32
N LYS A 61 8.09 -24.23 8.33
CA LYS A 61 7.91 -23.37 7.15
C LYS A 61 6.87 -23.87 6.13
N GLY A 62 6.02 -24.82 6.52
CA GLY A 62 4.87 -25.26 5.72
C GLY A 62 3.75 -24.22 5.71
N VAL A 63 3.03 -24.12 4.59
CA VAL A 63 1.86 -23.26 4.41
C VAL A 63 0.63 -23.88 5.10
N LYS A 64 -0.26 -23.04 5.64
CA LYS A 64 -1.52 -23.49 6.25
C LYS A 64 -2.53 -23.89 5.18
N GLU A 65 -2.82 -25.19 5.08
CA GLU A 65 -3.69 -25.74 4.02
C GLU A 65 -5.19 -25.76 4.38
N ALA A 66 -5.55 -25.60 5.65
CA ALA A 66 -6.93 -25.68 6.13
C ALA A 66 -7.28 -24.52 7.07
N ASN A 67 -8.55 -24.11 7.07
CA ASN A 67 -8.98 -22.90 7.79
C ASN A 67 -9.05 -23.09 9.32
N MET A 68 -9.62 -24.20 9.80
CA MET A 68 -9.91 -24.42 11.23
C MET A 68 -8.69 -24.68 12.14
N PRO A 69 -7.63 -25.38 11.71
CA PRO A 69 -6.52 -25.68 12.61
C PRO A 69 -5.88 -24.42 13.20
N LEU A 70 -5.71 -24.39 14.52
CA LEU A 70 -5.00 -23.30 15.21
C LEU A 70 -3.49 -23.47 15.12
N TYR A 71 -3.01 -24.72 15.11
CA TYR A 71 -1.60 -25.08 15.07
C TYR A 71 -1.28 -25.95 13.86
N CYS A 72 -0.03 -25.91 13.41
CA CYS A 72 0.49 -26.82 12.40
C CYS A 72 0.56 -28.25 12.95
N GLY A 73 0.54 -29.27 12.08
CA GLY A 73 0.71 -30.68 12.47
C GLY A 73 2.04 -30.98 13.19
N CYS A 74 3.05 -30.10 13.05
CA CYS A 74 4.31 -30.16 13.81
C CYS A 74 4.26 -29.42 15.17
N ALA A 75 3.07 -29.05 15.64
CA ALA A 75 2.83 -28.24 16.84
C ALA A 75 3.52 -26.87 16.82
N GLY A 76 3.65 -26.26 15.64
CA GLY A 76 4.13 -24.87 15.48
C GLY A 76 2.97 -23.90 15.25
N ASP A 77 3.16 -22.66 15.69
CA ASP A 77 2.25 -21.55 15.39
C ASP A 77 2.36 -21.13 13.92
N PHE A 78 1.28 -20.58 13.40
CA PHE A 78 1.23 -19.96 12.08
C PHE A 78 1.40 -18.45 12.19
N ASP A 79 2.12 -17.85 11.25
CA ASP A 79 2.41 -16.41 11.22
C ASP A 79 2.14 -15.80 9.84
N LEU A 80 2.10 -14.47 9.82
CA LEU A 80 2.16 -13.54 8.70
C LEU A 80 3.11 -13.98 7.59
N THR A 81 2.66 -14.20 6.34
CA THR A 81 3.61 -14.23 5.20
C THR A 81 4.17 -12.83 4.93
N PHE A 82 3.30 -11.84 4.99
CA PHE A 82 3.57 -10.41 4.95
C PHE A 82 3.15 -9.79 6.27
N THR A 83 4.11 -9.15 6.95
CA THR A 83 3.86 -8.56 8.26
C THR A 83 2.96 -7.34 8.15
N THR A 84 2.20 -7.06 9.22
CA THR A 84 1.41 -5.83 9.33
C THR A 84 2.28 -4.58 9.17
N LYS A 85 3.50 -4.61 9.70
CA LYS A 85 4.51 -3.55 9.54
C LYS A 85 4.87 -3.28 8.08
N SER A 86 5.14 -4.32 7.29
CA SER A 86 5.46 -4.13 5.87
C SER A 86 4.28 -3.56 5.08
N PHE A 87 3.05 -3.86 5.50
CA PHE A 87 1.86 -3.27 4.91
C PHE A 87 1.66 -1.80 5.33
N SER A 88 1.88 -1.45 6.60
CA SER A 88 1.79 -0.07 7.09
C SER A 88 2.84 0.85 6.45
N GLU A 89 4.05 0.35 6.20
CA GLU A 89 5.08 1.06 5.44
C GLU A 89 4.59 1.39 4.01
N GLN A 90 3.92 0.44 3.34
CA GLN A 90 3.33 0.69 2.02
C GLN A 90 2.21 1.74 2.09
N ILE A 91 1.31 1.68 3.07
CA ILE A 91 0.26 2.69 3.26
C ILE A 91 0.89 4.09 3.42
N THR A 92 1.99 4.20 4.17
CA THR A 92 2.68 5.47 4.39
C THR A 92 3.20 6.06 3.07
N VAL A 93 3.70 5.22 2.17
CA VAL A 93 4.11 5.67 0.82
C VAL A 93 2.91 6.22 0.03
N PHE A 94 1.78 5.52 0.02
CA PHE A 94 0.56 6.02 -0.64
C PHE A 94 0.10 7.36 -0.04
N ARG A 95 0.14 7.50 1.29
CA ARG A 95 -0.24 8.74 1.98
C ARG A 95 0.67 9.89 1.60
N ASN A 96 1.99 9.67 1.57
CA ASN A 96 2.95 10.70 1.17
C ASN A 96 2.74 11.18 -0.26
N ILE A 97 2.42 10.25 -1.19
CA ILE A 97 2.07 10.60 -2.58
C ILE A 97 0.79 11.42 -2.59
N ALA A 98 -0.24 10.98 -1.85
CA ALA A 98 -1.54 11.64 -1.84
C ALA A 98 -1.44 13.08 -1.33
N SER A 99 -0.73 13.31 -0.23
CA SER A 99 -0.50 14.65 0.33
C SER A 99 0.35 15.53 -0.58
N HIS A 100 1.38 14.97 -1.22
CA HIS A 100 2.27 15.73 -2.10
C HIS A 100 1.57 16.21 -3.38
N TYR A 101 0.65 15.41 -3.93
CA TYR A 101 -0.07 15.71 -5.17
C TYR A 101 -1.51 16.21 -4.95
N ASN A 102 -1.90 16.45 -3.69
CA ASN A 102 -3.23 16.90 -3.30
C ASN A 102 -4.38 15.99 -3.81
N MET A 103 -4.23 14.68 -3.57
CA MET A 103 -5.18 13.63 -3.96
C MET A 103 -6.13 13.31 -2.80
N SER A 104 -7.18 14.12 -2.64
CA SER A 104 -8.09 14.05 -1.49
C SER A 104 -8.85 12.72 -1.39
N PHE A 105 -9.25 12.11 -2.50
CA PHE A 105 -10.00 10.84 -2.48
C PHE A 105 -9.10 9.67 -2.04
N LEU A 106 -7.84 9.67 -2.47
CA LEU A 106 -6.87 8.69 -2.00
C LEU A 106 -6.57 8.89 -0.50
N GLU A 107 -6.42 10.13 -0.02
CA GLU A 107 -6.23 10.41 1.41
C GLU A 107 -7.41 9.90 2.26
N GLU A 108 -8.65 10.24 1.87
CA GLU A 108 -9.86 9.78 2.56
C GLU A 108 -9.95 8.24 2.60
N THR A 109 -9.59 7.59 1.49
CA THR A 109 -9.57 6.11 1.41
C THR A 109 -8.55 5.52 2.40
N ILE A 110 -7.37 6.12 2.50
CA ILE A 110 -6.32 5.70 3.44
C ILE A 110 -6.77 5.92 4.89
N ASP A 111 -7.33 7.08 5.20
CA ASP A 111 -7.80 7.40 6.56
C ASP A 111 -8.92 6.47 7.00
N TRP A 112 -9.88 6.18 6.12
CA TRP A 112 -10.92 5.18 6.39
C TRP A 112 -10.33 3.79 6.68
N LEU A 113 -9.34 3.37 5.89
CA LEU A 113 -8.68 2.08 6.07
C LEU A 113 -7.97 1.97 7.43
N LEU A 114 -7.30 3.04 7.86
CA LEU A 114 -6.61 3.09 9.15
C LEU A 114 -7.58 3.09 10.33
N VAL A 115 -8.73 3.76 10.21
CA VAL A 115 -9.80 3.74 11.23
C VAL A 115 -10.41 2.35 11.36
N MET A 116 -10.64 1.66 10.25
CA MET A 116 -11.26 0.33 10.25
C MET A 116 -10.31 -0.79 10.70
N SER A 117 -9.00 -0.55 10.67
CA SER A 117 -7.97 -1.55 11.03
C SER A 117 -6.94 -0.99 12.02
N PRO A 118 -7.31 -0.81 13.30
CA PRO A 118 -6.43 -0.19 14.32
C PRO A 118 -5.07 -0.87 14.46
N GLN A 119 -5.00 -2.19 14.28
CA GLN A 119 -3.76 -2.96 14.33
C GLN A 119 -2.71 -2.52 13.28
N MET A 120 -3.13 -1.82 12.22
CA MET A 120 -2.24 -1.30 11.18
C MET A 120 -1.64 0.08 11.51
N SER A 121 -2.22 0.82 12.46
CA SER A 121 -1.69 2.13 12.89
C SER A 121 -0.59 2.01 13.94
N GLU A 122 -0.68 0.99 14.82
CA GLU A 122 0.26 0.76 15.92
C GLU A 122 1.59 0.09 15.47
N SER A 123 1.60 -0.49 14.26
CA SER A 123 2.79 -1.15 13.68
C SER A 123 3.87 -0.17 13.18
N ALA A 124 3.58 1.13 13.20
CA ALA A 124 4.47 2.20 12.73
C ALA A 124 5.46 2.71 13.81
N GLN A 125 5.48 2.09 14.99
CA GLN A 125 6.41 2.40 16.09
C GLN A 125 7.50 1.34 16.28
#